data_AF-A0A7K0MTL6-F1
#
_entry.id   AF-A0A7K0MTL6-F1
#
_cell.length_a   1.000
_cell.length_b   1.000
_cell.length_c   1.000
_cell.angle_alpha   90.00
_cell.angle_beta   90.00
_cell.angle_gamma   90.00
#
_symmetry.space_group_name_H-M   'P 1'
#
loop_
_entity.id
_entity.type
_entity.pdbx_description
1 polymer ?
#
loop_
_entity_poly.entity_id
_entity_poly.type
_entity_poly.pdbx_seq_one_letter_code
_entity_poly.pdbx_strand_id
1 'polypeptide(L)'
;MAAMSLRTQIVQALGKRVTLRLHEGDGTFRDIVGVLQSETTLIDRRGETIHFNPDEVAVFRIIPVFNRRDVSHGQLSIYDTMTRKLQTILGQDGVVTMYCCGPTVYRDAHVGNLRTFLLADLLSRTLQMLGLEVRLVQNITDVGHMAEDFSDVDKILAESEKTKVDPFEIARSYESKFHQDLALLNIKAADSYPRASEKMNQMISAIEQLIATDHAYVGTDGSVYFDATSFPSYGALSGNRLDALKPGHRYEYSDDGGKKFHADWALWKLAGTRTQMIWDSPWGAGYPGWHIECSAMSIELLDSHV
;
A
#
# COMPACT_ATOMS: atom_id res chain seq x y z
N MET A 1 -8.96 43.90 -0.91
CA MET A 1 -7.77 43.81 -0.04
C MET A 1 -6.56 44.07 -0.92
N ALA A 2 -5.76 45.11 -0.63
CA ALA A 2 -4.56 45.40 -1.42
C ALA A 2 -3.57 44.24 -1.29
N ALA A 3 -3.03 43.77 -2.40
CA ALA A 3 -2.00 42.74 -2.39
C ALA A 3 -0.78 43.26 -1.62
N MET A 4 -0.36 42.51 -0.60
CA MET A 4 0.77 42.86 0.25
C MET A 4 2.06 42.89 -0.59
N SER A 5 2.86 43.95 -0.50
CA SER A 5 4.09 44.06 -1.30
C SER A 5 5.08 42.94 -0.96
N LEU A 6 5.86 42.51 -1.95
CA LEU A 6 6.83 41.42 -1.80
C LEU A 6 7.82 41.66 -0.66
N ARG A 7 8.32 42.90 -0.52
CA ARG A 7 9.18 43.28 0.62
C ARG A 7 8.49 43.09 1.97
N THR A 8 7.21 43.43 2.06
CA THR A 8 6.45 43.20 3.29
C THR A 8 6.29 41.70 3.58
N GLN A 9 6.09 40.88 2.54
CA GLN A 9 6.03 39.41 2.69
C GLN A 9 7.37 38.83 3.18
N ILE A 10 8.49 39.33 2.67
CA ILE A 10 9.84 38.93 3.10
C ILE A 10 10.06 39.28 4.57
N VAL A 11 9.73 40.51 4.99
CA VAL A 11 9.86 40.96 6.39
C VAL A 11 9.02 40.09 7.34
N GLN A 12 7.79 39.73 6.96
CA GLN A 12 6.92 38.85 7.77
C GLN A 12 7.36 37.39 7.81
N ALA A 13 8.34 37.02 6.99
CA ALA A 13 8.84 35.66 6.89
C ALA A 13 10.25 35.48 7.49
N LEU A 14 10.80 36.50 8.15
CA LEU A 14 12.06 36.37 8.88
C LEU A 14 11.98 35.21 9.88
N GLY A 15 13.03 34.39 9.91
CA GLY A 15 13.11 33.16 10.70
C GLY A 15 12.33 31.96 10.13
N LYS A 16 11.57 32.12 9.05
CA LYS A 16 10.85 31.01 8.39
C LYS A 16 11.69 30.42 7.27
N ARG A 17 11.43 29.14 6.97
CA ARG A 17 11.99 28.49 5.78
C ARG A 17 11.24 29.00 4.55
N VAL A 18 11.96 29.35 3.49
CA VAL A 18 11.41 29.91 2.26
C VAL A 18 12.06 29.26 1.04
N THR A 19 11.37 29.34 -0.10
CA THR A 19 11.93 29.15 -1.44
C THR A 19 11.78 30.46 -2.20
N LEU A 20 12.86 30.89 -2.84
CA LEU A 20 12.90 32.07 -3.70
C LEU A 20 13.29 31.64 -5.10
N ARG A 21 12.56 32.12 -6.11
CA ARG A 21 13.01 32.08 -7.50
C ARG A 21 13.49 33.46 -7.87
N LEU A 22 14.76 33.58 -8.24
CA LEU A 22 15.42 34.84 -8.61
C LEU A 22 15.56 34.94 -10.12
N HIS A 23 15.35 36.13 -10.68
CA HIS A 23 15.74 36.48 -12.04
C HIS A 23 17.26 36.60 -12.11
N GLU A 24 17.87 35.93 -13.09
CA GLU A 24 19.27 36.10 -13.42
C GLU A 24 19.38 37.11 -14.60
N GLY A 25 20.50 37.84 -14.67
CA GLY A 25 20.71 38.90 -15.66
C GLY A 25 20.73 38.43 -17.13
N ASP A 26 20.80 37.12 -17.37
CA ASP A 26 20.75 36.47 -18.69
C ASP A 26 19.34 36.02 -19.10
N GLY A 27 18.32 36.34 -18.30
CA GLY A 27 16.93 35.94 -18.53
C GLY A 27 16.58 34.55 -18.00
N THR A 28 17.50 33.86 -17.32
CA THR A 28 17.24 32.59 -16.64
C THR A 28 16.75 32.80 -15.21
N PHE A 29 16.48 31.71 -14.50
CA PHE A 29 16.05 31.73 -13.11
C PHE A 29 16.92 30.83 -12.24
N ARG A 30 17.15 31.26 -11.00
CA ARG A 30 17.80 30.45 -9.96
C ARG A 30 16.88 30.27 -8.75
N ASP A 31 16.74 29.04 -8.30
CA ASP A 31 15.98 28.71 -7.11
C ASP A 31 16.93 28.57 -5.89
N ILE A 32 16.61 29.28 -4.81
CA ILE A 32 17.32 29.18 -3.52
C ILE A 32 16.34 28.83 -2.40
N VAL A 33 16.79 27.99 -1.46
CA VAL A 33 15.96 27.46 -0.37
C VAL A 33 16.75 27.53 0.94
N GLY A 34 16.13 28.06 1.98
CA GLY A 34 16.73 28.10 3.31
C GLY A 34 15.88 28.85 4.33
N VAL A 35 16.45 29.11 5.51
CA VAL A 35 15.82 29.89 6.57
C VAL A 35 16.20 31.35 6.42
N LEU A 36 15.20 32.21 6.18
CA LEU A 36 15.40 33.63 5.97
C LEU A 36 15.96 34.31 7.25
N GLN A 37 17.12 34.95 7.15
CA GLN A 37 17.79 35.61 8.29
C GLN A 37 17.58 37.13 8.29
N SER A 38 17.52 37.73 7.10
CA SER A 38 17.25 39.14 6.90
C SER A 38 16.48 39.34 5.59
N GLU A 39 16.18 40.59 5.23
CA GLU A 39 15.54 40.90 3.95
C GLU A 39 16.39 40.51 2.73
N THR A 40 17.69 40.28 2.89
CA THR A 40 18.64 40.01 1.80
C THR A 40 19.48 38.74 2.00
N THR A 41 19.23 37.98 3.07
CA THR A 41 20.02 36.78 3.40
C THR A 41 19.17 35.61 3.88
N LEU A 42 19.56 34.40 3.48
CA LEU A 42 19.04 33.15 4.03
C LEU A 42 20.19 32.18 4.33
N ILE A 43 19.96 31.24 5.25
CA ILE A 43 20.89 30.13 5.54
C ILE A 43 20.34 28.87 4.89
N ASP A 44 21.14 28.22 4.06
CA ASP A 44 20.75 27.01 3.34
C ASP A 44 20.82 25.74 4.24
N ARG A 45 20.58 24.57 3.65
CA ARG A 45 20.62 23.29 4.39
C ARG A 45 22.03 22.87 4.87
N ARG A 46 23.08 23.46 4.29
CA ARG A 46 24.50 23.20 4.62
C ARG A 46 25.02 24.17 5.68
N GLY A 47 24.20 25.14 6.09
CA GLY A 47 24.61 26.21 6.99
C GLY A 47 25.31 27.38 6.28
N GLU A 48 25.28 27.41 4.95
CA GLU A 48 25.88 28.49 4.15
C GLU A 48 24.93 29.68 4.05
N THR A 49 25.45 30.88 4.28
CA THR A 49 24.72 32.13 4.07
C THR A 49 24.66 32.46 2.59
N ILE A 50 23.45 32.50 2.03
CA ILE A 50 23.18 32.92 0.66
C ILE A 50 22.63 34.35 0.69
N HIS A 51 23.28 35.24 -0.06
CA HIS A 51 22.80 36.61 -0.30
C HIS A 51 21.91 36.65 -1.55
N PHE A 52 20.86 37.46 -1.51
CA PHE A 52 19.97 37.70 -2.64
C PHE A 52 19.48 39.15 -2.67
N ASN A 53 19.08 39.62 -3.85
CA ASN A 53 18.47 40.93 -4.05
C ASN A 53 16.93 40.78 -4.07
N PRO A 54 16.18 41.45 -3.17
CA PRO A 54 14.72 41.40 -3.14
C PRO A 54 14.06 41.82 -4.45
N ASP A 55 14.70 42.70 -5.20
CA ASP A 55 14.15 43.23 -6.46
C ASP A 55 14.30 42.23 -7.62
N GLU A 56 15.10 41.18 -7.45
CA GLU A 56 15.26 40.07 -8.41
C GLU A 56 14.29 38.91 -8.13
N VAL A 57 13.51 38.96 -7.04
CA VAL A 57 12.64 37.85 -6.63
C VAL A 57 11.40 37.78 -7.54
N ALA A 58 11.35 36.76 -8.39
CA ALA A 58 10.21 36.45 -9.26
C ALA A 58 9.09 35.71 -8.52
N VAL A 59 9.47 34.78 -7.62
CA VAL A 59 8.53 33.99 -6.81
C VAL A 59 9.06 33.88 -5.39
N PHE A 60 8.19 34.18 -4.43
CA PHE A 60 8.43 34.01 -3.01
C PHE A 60 7.41 33.05 -2.43
N ARG A 61 7.88 31.98 -1.77
CA ARG A 61 7.01 31.06 -1.03
C ARG A 61 7.61 30.76 0.33
N ILE A 62 6.82 30.96 1.37
CA ILE A 62 7.11 30.37 2.68
C ILE A 62 6.92 28.86 2.55
N ILE A 63 7.98 28.12 2.85
CA ILE A 63 7.88 26.67 3.02
C ILE A 63 7.36 26.47 4.44
N PRO A 64 6.18 25.86 4.63
CA PRO A 64 5.72 25.50 5.95
C PRO A 64 6.82 24.65 6.60
N VAL A 65 7.45 25.18 7.65
CA VAL A 65 8.24 24.34 8.53
C VAL A 65 7.20 23.56 9.30
N PHE A 66 6.88 22.36 8.82
CA PHE A 66 6.22 21.37 9.65
C PHE A 66 7.20 21.05 10.76
N ASN A 67 7.19 21.87 11.82
CA ASN A 67 7.63 21.40 13.11
C ASN A 67 6.85 20.11 13.30
N ARG A 68 7.53 18.96 13.44
CA ARG A 68 6.90 17.65 13.72
C ARG A 68 6.05 17.65 15.01
N ARG A 69 5.82 18.82 15.62
CA ARG A 69 5.13 19.07 16.88
C ARG A 69 4.27 20.34 16.86
N ASP A 70 3.86 20.86 15.70
CA ASP A 70 2.74 21.81 15.70
C ASP A 70 1.42 21.03 15.77
N VAL A 71 1.12 20.52 16.97
CA VAL A 71 -0.12 19.81 17.33
C VAL A 71 -1.33 20.74 17.42
N SER A 72 -1.19 22.03 17.11
CA SER A 72 -2.25 23.01 17.38
C SER A 72 -3.43 22.93 16.41
N HIS A 73 -3.33 22.29 15.23
CA HIS A 73 -4.44 22.31 14.26
C HIS A 73 -4.56 21.04 13.41
N GLY A 74 -5.12 19.96 13.99
CA GLY A 74 -5.83 18.95 13.20
C GLY A 74 -5.84 17.54 13.80
N GLN A 75 -6.98 16.88 13.72
CA GLN A 75 -7.10 15.43 13.84
C GLN A 75 -7.44 14.89 12.46
N LEU A 76 -6.76 13.85 11.99
CA LEU A 76 -7.16 13.16 10.77
C LEU A 76 -8.23 12.13 11.11
N SER A 77 -9.37 12.22 10.45
CA SER A 77 -10.39 11.18 10.53
C SER A 77 -10.57 10.51 9.16
N ILE A 78 -10.72 9.19 9.16
CA ILE A 78 -10.96 8.38 7.97
C ILE A 78 -12.32 7.70 8.09
N TYR A 79 -12.98 7.47 6.96
CA TYR A 79 -14.18 6.65 6.94
C TYR A 79 -13.80 5.19 7.13
N ASP A 80 -14.21 4.62 8.26
CA ASP A 80 -14.04 3.20 8.55
C ASP A 80 -15.22 2.42 7.95
N THR A 81 -14.92 1.56 6.98
CA THR A 81 -15.89 0.71 6.29
C THR A 81 -16.62 -0.24 7.24
N MET A 82 -15.95 -0.75 8.29
CA MET A 82 -16.55 -1.68 9.25
C MET A 82 -17.62 -0.99 10.09
N THR A 83 -17.30 0.17 10.67
CA THR A 83 -18.24 0.92 11.52
C THR A 83 -19.17 1.87 10.75
N ARG A 84 -18.88 2.11 9.47
CA ARG A 84 -19.57 3.06 8.57
C ARG A 84 -19.58 4.50 9.10
N LYS A 85 -18.55 4.86 9.86
CA LYS A 85 -18.42 6.15 10.54
C LYS A 85 -17.04 6.74 10.28
N LEU A 86 -16.94 8.06 10.42
CA LEU A 86 -15.64 8.71 10.51
C LEU A 86 -15.02 8.33 11.86
N GLN A 87 -13.79 7.80 11.81
CA GLN A 87 -12.97 7.45 12.96
C GLN A 87 -11.72 8.32 12.95
N THR A 88 -11.42 8.93 14.08
CA THR A 88 -10.16 9.65 14.25
C THR A 88 -9.01 8.67 14.34
N ILE A 89 -7.96 8.91 13.55
CA ILE A 89 -6.74 8.11 13.60
C ILE A 89 -5.92 8.60 14.78
N LEU A 90 -5.73 7.71 15.76
CA LEU A 90 -4.85 7.90 16.90
C LEU A 90 -3.66 6.96 16.73
N GLY A 91 -2.44 7.47 16.88
CA GLY A 91 -1.26 6.62 16.92
C GLY A 91 -1.12 5.95 18.29
N GLN A 92 -0.67 4.71 18.32
CA GLN A 92 -0.23 4.04 19.54
C GLN A 92 1.20 4.49 19.84
N ASP A 93 1.41 5.14 20.98
CA ASP A 93 2.71 5.74 21.35
C ASP A 93 3.30 6.68 20.27
N GLY A 94 2.42 7.34 19.51
CA GLY A 94 2.78 8.24 18.42
C GLY A 94 3.03 7.55 17.08
N VAL A 95 2.84 6.23 16.98
CA VAL A 95 3.05 5.43 15.77
C VAL A 95 1.70 4.97 15.19
N VAL A 96 1.55 5.07 13.86
CA VAL A 96 0.45 4.48 13.11
C VAL A 96 1.00 3.39 12.20
N THR A 97 0.49 2.17 12.34
CA THR A 97 0.78 1.07 11.41
C THR A 97 -0.26 1.04 10.30
N MET A 98 0.18 0.79 9.07
CA MET A 98 -0.67 0.70 7.90
C MET A 98 -0.26 -0.49 7.05
N TYR A 99 -1.20 -1.37 6.74
CA TYR A 99 -1.05 -2.37 5.68
C TYR A 99 -1.91 -1.96 4.48
N CYS A 100 -1.32 -1.90 3.29
CA CYS A 100 -2.03 -1.62 2.05
C CYS A 100 -1.74 -2.73 1.05
N CYS A 101 -2.77 -3.43 0.56
CA CYS A 101 -2.59 -4.45 -0.48
C CYS A 101 -1.87 -3.84 -1.69
N GLY A 102 -0.76 -4.46 -2.10
CA GLY A 102 0.02 -4.00 -3.25
C GLY A 102 -0.37 -4.69 -4.56
N PRO A 103 0.47 -4.59 -5.60
CA PRO A 103 0.14 -5.06 -6.94
C PRO A 103 0.36 -6.57 -7.10
N THR A 104 -0.43 -7.17 -7.99
CA THR A 104 -0.07 -8.43 -8.65
C THR A 104 0.82 -8.12 -9.86
N VAL A 105 2.07 -8.57 -9.83
CA VAL A 105 3.12 -8.11 -10.76
C VAL A 105 3.21 -8.95 -12.04
N TYR A 106 2.12 -8.99 -12.81
CA TYR A 106 2.06 -9.70 -14.10
C TYR A 106 1.96 -8.78 -15.33
N ARG A 107 1.74 -7.49 -15.10
CA ARG A 107 1.64 -6.45 -16.14
C ARG A 107 1.94 -5.07 -15.56
N ASP A 108 2.07 -4.07 -16.43
CA ASP A 108 2.27 -2.67 -16.00
C ASP A 108 1.08 -2.16 -15.18
N ALA A 109 1.35 -1.38 -14.14
CA ALA A 109 0.33 -0.79 -13.29
C ALA A 109 -0.50 0.23 -14.07
N HIS A 110 -1.84 0.19 -13.94
CA HIS A 110 -2.70 1.19 -14.57
C HIS A 110 -3.08 2.29 -13.58
N VAL A 111 -3.63 3.40 -14.09
CA VAL A 111 -4.06 4.57 -13.29
C VAL A 111 -5.00 4.21 -12.13
N GLY A 112 -5.80 3.16 -12.30
CA GLY A 112 -6.65 2.61 -11.24
C GLY A 112 -5.86 2.02 -10.07
N ASN A 113 -4.76 1.29 -10.32
CA ASN A 113 -3.87 0.81 -9.27
C ASN A 113 -3.14 1.99 -8.60
N LEU A 114 -2.59 2.89 -9.41
CA LEU A 114 -1.78 4.02 -8.92
C LEU A 114 -2.56 4.98 -8.02
N ARG A 115 -3.87 5.15 -8.27
CA ARG A 115 -4.76 5.91 -7.38
C ARG A 115 -4.77 5.36 -5.95
N THR A 116 -4.76 4.04 -5.78
CA THR A 116 -4.75 3.41 -4.44
C THR A 116 -3.44 3.70 -3.71
N PHE A 117 -2.31 3.61 -4.40
CA PHE A 117 -1.00 3.86 -3.79
C PHE A 117 -0.79 5.35 -3.47
N LEU A 118 -1.33 6.24 -4.31
CA LEU A 118 -1.38 7.67 -4.02
C LEU A 118 -2.19 7.97 -2.75
N LEU A 119 -3.30 7.26 -2.51
CA LEU A 119 -4.10 7.45 -1.30
C LEU A 119 -3.31 7.05 -0.04
N ALA A 120 -2.59 5.92 -0.08
CA ALA A 120 -1.74 5.48 1.02
C ALA A 120 -0.62 6.49 1.33
N ASP A 121 0.03 7.02 0.29
CA ASP A 121 1.05 8.08 0.43
C ASP A 121 0.48 9.38 0.98
N LEU A 122 -0.68 9.83 0.50
CA LEU A 122 -1.35 11.03 1.00
C LEU A 122 -1.70 10.90 2.48
N LEU A 123 -2.21 9.74 2.88
CA LEU A 123 -2.53 9.42 4.27
C LEU A 123 -1.27 9.44 5.14
N SER A 124 -0.22 8.73 4.72
CA SER A 124 1.08 8.70 5.43
C SER A 124 1.68 10.10 5.59
N ARG A 125 1.71 10.90 4.51
CA ARG A 125 2.21 12.29 4.56
C ARG A 125 1.40 13.17 5.50
N THR A 126 0.08 13.01 5.51
CA THR A 126 -0.80 13.81 6.36
C THR A 126 -0.61 13.45 7.84
N LEU A 127 -0.52 12.16 8.17
CA LEU A 127 -0.22 11.71 9.54
C LEU A 127 1.16 12.18 10.00
N GLN A 128 2.18 12.13 9.13
CA GLN A 128 3.51 12.66 9.40
C GLN A 128 3.51 14.18 9.64
N MET A 129 2.67 14.93 8.91
CA MET A 129 2.49 16.37 9.14
C MET A 129 1.83 16.67 10.51
N LEU A 130 1.01 15.76 11.02
CA LEU A 130 0.41 15.83 12.35
C LEU A 130 1.37 15.39 13.48
N GLY A 131 2.61 15.02 13.15
CA GLY A 131 3.63 14.62 14.12
C GLY A 131 3.61 13.14 14.49
N LEU A 132 2.84 12.31 13.77
CA LEU A 132 2.83 10.86 13.96
C LEU A 132 3.93 10.21 13.12
N GLU A 133 4.51 9.14 13.66
CA GLU A 133 5.30 8.20 12.89
C GLU A 133 4.36 7.24 12.15
N VAL A 134 4.73 6.83 10.94
CA VAL A 134 3.93 5.91 10.13
C VAL A 134 4.82 4.76 9.68
N ARG A 135 4.40 3.52 9.96
CA ARG A 135 4.98 2.29 9.41
C ARG A 135 4.00 1.73 8.37
N LEU A 136 4.31 1.95 7.10
CA LEU A 136 3.54 1.48 5.94
C LEU A 136 4.16 0.21 5.37
N VAL A 137 3.37 -0.87 5.31
CA VAL A 137 3.70 -2.11 4.63
C VAL A 137 2.82 -2.28 3.40
N GLN A 138 3.42 -2.67 2.28
CA GLN A 138 2.69 -2.94 1.04
C GLN A 138 3.24 -4.19 0.37
N ASN A 139 2.47 -5.27 0.32
CA ASN A 139 2.97 -6.52 -0.26
C ASN A 139 3.15 -6.47 -1.77
N ILE A 140 3.94 -7.40 -2.30
CA ILE A 140 4.00 -7.73 -3.72
C ILE A 140 3.38 -9.12 -3.90
N THR A 141 2.33 -9.19 -4.71
CA THR A 141 1.73 -10.47 -5.09
C THR A 141 2.47 -10.98 -6.33
N ASP A 142 3.54 -11.74 -6.10
CA ASP A 142 4.40 -12.37 -7.12
C ASP A 142 4.17 -13.88 -7.26
N VAL A 143 3.19 -14.41 -6.54
CA VAL A 143 2.62 -15.74 -6.78
C VAL A 143 1.40 -15.53 -7.65
N GLY A 144 1.30 -16.29 -8.72
CA GLY A 144 0.15 -16.18 -9.59
C GLY A 144 -1.10 -16.76 -8.92
N HIS A 145 -2.18 -16.00 -8.92
CA HIS A 145 -3.51 -16.46 -8.48
C HIS A 145 -4.39 -16.70 -9.69
N MET A 146 -5.23 -17.73 -9.59
CA MET A 146 -6.46 -17.78 -10.37
C MET A 146 -7.30 -16.59 -9.90
N ALA A 147 -7.46 -15.57 -10.74
CA ALA A 147 -8.44 -14.54 -10.45
C ALA A 147 -9.82 -15.19 -10.53
N GLU A 148 -10.73 -14.83 -9.62
CA GLU A 148 -12.15 -15.17 -9.77
C GLU A 148 -12.79 -14.50 -11.03
N ASP A 149 -12.00 -13.74 -11.81
CA ASP A 149 -12.38 -13.12 -13.07
C ASP A 149 -12.34 -14.14 -14.22
N PHE A 150 -13.51 -14.56 -14.74
CA PHE A 150 -13.82 -15.10 -16.09
C PHE A 150 -12.84 -16.06 -16.83
N SER A 151 -11.72 -16.44 -16.24
CA SER A 151 -10.56 -17.10 -16.85
C SER A 151 -9.84 -17.89 -15.76
N ASP A 152 -9.91 -19.22 -15.85
CA ASP A 152 -9.26 -20.16 -14.93
C ASP A 152 -7.72 -20.16 -15.00
N VAL A 153 -7.14 -19.22 -15.76
CA VAL A 153 -5.72 -19.13 -16.02
C VAL A 153 -5.07 -18.12 -15.08
N ASP A 154 -4.10 -18.60 -14.32
CA ASP A 154 -3.16 -17.79 -13.54
C ASP A 154 -2.49 -16.74 -14.45
N LYS A 155 -2.63 -15.45 -14.10
CA LYS A 155 -2.21 -14.35 -14.97
C LYS A 155 -0.67 -14.24 -15.12
N ILE A 156 0.11 -14.67 -14.12
CA ILE A 156 1.57 -14.69 -14.21
C ILE A 156 2.01 -15.88 -15.07
N LEU A 157 1.44 -17.06 -14.87
CA LEU A 157 1.74 -18.23 -15.68
C LEU A 157 1.32 -18.04 -17.14
N ALA A 158 0.17 -17.39 -17.40
CA ALA A 158 -0.26 -17.04 -18.75
C ALA A 158 0.76 -16.16 -19.49
N GLU A 159 1.30 -15.15 -18.80
CA GLU A 159 2.33 -14.29 -19.40
C GLU A 159 3.66 -15.04 -19.58
N SER A 160 4.01 -15.95 -18.66
CA SER A 160 5.17 -16.85 -18.79
C SER A 160 5.05 -17.76 -20.02
N GLU A 161 3.90 -18.40 -20.22
CA GLU A 161 3.67 -19.26 -21.38
C GLU A 161 3.74 -18.49 -22.70
N LYS A 162 3.24 -17.25 -22.71
CA LYS A 162 3.24 -16.36 -23.88
C LYS A 162 4.63 -15.81 -24.21
N THR A 163 5.40 -15.41 -23.21
CA THR A 163 6.72 -14.78 -23.38
C THR A 163 7.88 -15.77 -23.36
N LYS A 164 7.65 -17.00 -22.88
CA LYS A 164 8.67 -18.03 -22.63
C LYS A 164 9.74 -17.58 -21.62
N VAL A 165 9.37 -16.70 -20.71
CA VAL A 165 10.22 -16.19 -19.61
C VAL A 165 9.77 -16.83 -18.30
N ASP A 166 10.71 -17.08 -17.38
CA ASP A 166 10.39 -17.62 -16.06
C ASP A 166 9.38 -16.70 -15.32
N PRO A 167 8.35 -17.26 -14.66
CA PRO A 167 7.30 -16.45 -14.05
C PRO A 167 7.81 -15.57 -12.90
N PHE A 168 8.89 -15.93 -12.20
CA PHE A 168 9.52 -15.04 -11.23
C PHE A 168 10.30 -13.92 -11.90
N GLU A 169 10.95 -14.17 -13.03
CA GLU A 169 11.60 -13.10 -13.81
C GLU A 169 10.57 -12.07 -14.31
N ILE A 170 9.40 -12.53 -14.76
CA ILE A 170 8.27 -11.66 -15.11
C ILE A 170 7.83 -10.83 -13.91
N ALA A 171 7.62 -11.48 -12.77
CA ALA A 171 7.23 -10.82 -11.53
C ALA A 171 8.22 -9.73 -11.12
N ARG A 172 9.53 -10.02 -11.14
CA ARG A 172 10.59 -9.06 -10.78
C ARG A 172 10.67 -7.90 -11.78
N SER A 173 10.46 -8.15 -13.07
CA SER A 173 10.43 -7.10 -14.09
C SER A 173 9.28 -6.12 -13.84
N TYR A 174 8.06 -6.62 -13.60
CA TYR A 174 6.91 -5.75 -13.34
C TYR A 174 6.95 -5.11 -11.94
N GLU A 175 7.51 -5.76 -10.93
CA GLU A 175 7.80 -5.16 -9.62
C GLU A 175 8.75 -3.97 -9.76
N SER A 176 9.84 -4.11 -10.53
CA SER A 176 10.79 -3.03 -10.79
C SER A 176 10.12 -1.83 -11.49
N LYS A 177 9.32 -2.09 -12.52
CA LYS A 177 8.53 -1.05 -13.21
C LYS A 177 7.52 -0.38 -12.29
N PHE A 178 6.83 -1.16 -11.46
CA PHE A 178 5.91 -0.63 -10.47
C PHE A 178 6.60 0.39 -9.54
N HIS A 179 7.78 0.06 -9.01
CA HIS A 179 8.55 1.00 -8.18
C HIS A 179 9.01 2.23 -8.96
N GLN A 180 9.37 2.07 -10.24
CA GLN A 180 9.70 3.19 -11.11
C GLN A 180 8.50 4.12 -11.30
N ASP A 181 7.31 3.58 -11.55
CA ASP A 181 6.07 4.36 -11.72
C ASP A 181 5.71 5.13 -10.44
N LEU A 182 5.84 4.49 -9.26
CA LEU A 182 5.65 5.17 -7.98
C LEU A 182 6.60 6.36 -7.81
N ALA A 183 7.88 6.17 -8.13
CA ALA A 183 8.90 7.21 -8.04
C ALA A 183 8.62 8.37 -9.01
N LEU A 184 8.21 8.07 -10.26
CA LEU A 184 7.84 9.07 -11.26
C LEU A 184 6.63 9.91 -10.83
N LEU A 185 5.70 9.32 -10.08
CA LEU A 185 4.54 10.00 -9.50
C LEU A 185 4.83 10.69 -8.15
N ASN A 186 6.07 10.63 -7.65
CA ASN A 186 6.47 11.15 -6.34
C ASN A 186 5.66 10.52 -5.18
N ILE A 187 5.24 9.26 -5.36
CA ILE A 187 4.67 8.44 -4.29
C ILE A 187 5.84 7.91 -3.46
N LYS A 188 5.82 8.10 -2.13
CA LYS A 188 6.88 7.56 -1.26
C LYS A 188 6.80 6.03 -1.27
N ALA A 189 7.98 5.40 -1.26
CA ALA A 189 8.08 3.97 -1.01
C ALA A 189 7.52 3.63 0.38
N ALA A 190 6.85 2.48 0.47
CA ALA A 190 6.51 1.86 1.75
C ALA A 190 7.79 1.44 2.50
N ASP A 191 7.68 1.25 3.82
CA ASP A 191 8.79 0.83 4.66
C ASP A 191 9.17 -0.64 4.40
N SER A 192 8.24 -1.45 3.90
CA SER A 192 8.48 -2.84 3.52
C SER A 192 7.58 -3.30 2.37
N TYR A 193 8.16 -4.11 1.49
CA TYR A 193 7.51 -4.75 0.35
C TYR A 193 7.63 -6.28 0.41
N PRO A 194 6.92 -6.96 1.35
CA PRO A 194 7.01 -8.41 1.45
C PRO A 194 6.41 -9.06 0.20
N ARG A 195 7.12 -10.04 -0.35
CA ARG A 195 6.66 -10.81 -1.50
C ARG A 195 5.94 -12.07 -1.03
N ALA A 196 4.82 -12.40 -1.65
CA ALA A 196 4.06 -13.61 -1.33
C ALA A 196 4.95 -14.86 -1.44
N SER A 197 5.76 -14.97 -2.50
CA SER A 197 6.65 -16.12 -2.75
C SER A 197 7.69 -16.36 -1.65
N GLU A 198 8.03 -15.32 -0.88
CA GLU A 198 9.02 -15.35 0.21
C GLU A 198 8.38 -15.59 1.59
N LYS A 199 7.07 -15.78 1.65
CA LYS A 199 6.27 -15.84 2.90
C LYS A 199 5.50 -17.14 3.09
N MET A 200 5.92 -18.21 2.41
CA MET A 200 5.27 -19.53 2.43
C MET A 200 5.23 -20.15 3.82
N ASN A 201 6.32 -20.08 4.58
CA ASN A 201 6.36 -20.67 5.92
C ASN A 201 5.32 -20.00 6.85
N GLN A 202 5.19 -18.67 6.77
CA GLN A 202 4.21 -17.92 7.53
C GLN A 202 2.78 -18.26 7.12
N MET A 203 2.52 -18.40 5.82
CA MET A 203 1.21 -18.82 5.31
C MET A 203 0.87 -20.24 5.75
N ILE A 204 1.78 -21.21 5.59
CA ILE A 204 1.57 -22.60 6.03
C ILE A 204 1.28 -22.63 7.54
N SER A 205 2.07 -21.92 8.35
CA SER A 205 1.84 -21.87 9.80
C SER A 205 0.49 -21.24 10.16
N ALA A 206 0.06 -20.18 9.46
CA ALA A 206 -1.26 -19.59 9.67
C ALA A 206 -2.39 -20.56 9.32
N ILE A 207 -2.24 -21.35 8.24
CA ILE A 207 -3.22 -22.37 7.84
C ILE A 207 -3.26 -23.51 8.87
N GLU A 208 -2.11 -23.98 9.36
CA GLU A 208 -2.06 -24.98 10.44
C GLU A 208 -2.82 -24.51 11.69
N GLN A 209 -2.67 -23.24 12.07
CA GLN A 209 -3.40 -22.65 13.20
C GLN A 209 -4.91 -22.59 12.93
N LEU A 210 -5.33 -22.21 11.72
CA LEU A 210 -6.74 -22.20 11.35
C LEU A 210 -7.35 -23.61 11.39
N ILE A 211 -6.62 -24.64 10.96
CA ILE A 211 -7.06 -26.03 11.08
C ILE A 211 -7.14 -26.45 12.56
N ALA A 212 -6.12 -26.12 13.35
CA ALA A 212 -6.08 -26.47 14.78
C ALA A 212 -7.18 -25.78 15.61
N THR A 213 -7.76 -24.70 15.10
CA THR A 213 -8.84 -23.93 15.74
C THR A 213 -10.20 -24.13 15.07
N ASP A 214 -10.35 -25.17 14.24
CA ASP A 214 -11.60 -25.54 13.55
C ASP A 214 -12.16 -24.44 12.62
N HIS A 215 -11.29 -23.56 12.11
CA HIS A 215 -11.62 -22.53 11.13
C HIS A 215 -11.22 -22.88 9.68
N ALA A 216 -10.49 -23.99 9.49
CA ALA A 216 -10.12 -24.50 8.19
C ALA A 216 -10.19 -26.03 8.15
N TYR A 217 -10.31 -26.58 6.95
CA TYR A 217 -10.37 -28.02 6.74
C TYR A 217 -9.74 -28.41 5.41
N VAL A 218 -9.27 -29.66 5.33
CA VAL A 218 -8.86 -30.29 4.07
C VAL A 218 -10.13 -30.77 3.35
N GLY A 219 -10.34 -30.28 2.12
CA GLY A 219 -11.44 -30.67 1.25
C GLY A 219 -11.28 -32.08 0.68
N THR A 220 -12.31 -32.59 0.02
CA THR A 220 -12.29 -33.92 -0.61
C THR A 220 -11.31 -34.00 -1.80
N ASP A 221 -10.93 -32.86 -2.36
CA ASP A 221 -9.91 -32.70 -3.41
C ASP A 221 -8.48 -32.62 -2.86
N GLY A 222 -8.31 -32.59 -1.53
CA GLY A 222 -7.02 -32.46 -0.84
C GLY A 222 -6.54 -31.01 -0.67
N SER A 223 -7.21 -30.02 -1.26
CA SER A 223 -6.93 -28.60 -1.01
C SER A 223 -7.40 -28.20 0.39
N VAL A 224 -6.88 -27.10 0.93
CA VAL A 224 -7.31 -26.56 2.24
C VAL A 224 -8.21 -25.36 2.03
N TYR A 225 -9.34 -25.34 2.73
CA TYR A 225 -10.32 -24.26 2.66
C TYR A 225 -10.57 -23.64 4.03
N PHE A 226 -10.87 -22.34 4.03
CA PHE A 226 -11.42 -21.66 5.19
C PHE A 226 -12.92 -21.98 5.30
N ASP A 227 -13.38 -22.39 6.48
CA ASP A 227 -14.80 -22.61 6.75
C ASP A 227 -15.47 -21.27 7.06
N ALA A 228 -16.20 -20.71 6.09
CA ALA A 228 -16.84 -19.42 6.25
C ALA A 228 -17.90 -19.45 7.38
N THR A 229 -18.51 -20.60 7.63
CA THR A 229 -19.54 -20.79 8.67
C THR A 229 -18.97 -20.85 10.08
N SER A 230 -17.68 -21.18 10.21
CA SER A 230 -16.97 -21.21 11.50
C SER A 230 -16.75 -19.82 12.11
N PHE A 231 -16.93 -18.74 11.35
CA PHE A 231 -16.69 -17.36 11.80
C PHE A 231 -18.00 -16.55 11.88
N PRO A 232 -18.60 -16.37 13.07
CA PRO A 232 -19.95 -15.80 13.20
C PRO A 232 -20.13 -14.38 12.62
N SER A 233 -19.06 -13.59 12.57
CA SER A 233 -19.05 -12.24 12.01
C SER A 233 -18.67 -12.19 10.52
N TYR A 234 -18.63 -13.31 9.82
CA TYR A 234 -18.31 -13.34 8.39
C TYR A 234 -19.24 -12.41 7.60
N GLY A 235 -18.63 -11.58 6.74
CA GLY A 235 -19.35 -10.55 5.97
C GLY A 235 -19.61 -9.24 6.71
N ALA A 236 -19.14 -9.06 7.96
CA ALA A 236 -19.35 -7.80 8.71
C ALA A 236 -18.79 -6.56 7.99
N LEU A 237 -17.64 -6.68 7.31
CA LEU A 237 -17.00 -5.57 6.59
C LEU A 237 -17.78 -5.16 5.32
N SER A 238 -18.17 -6.13 4.49
CA SER A 238 -18.85 -5.86 3.21
C SER A 238 -20.36 -5.68 3.36
N GLY A 239 -20.95 -6.21 4.42
CA GLY A 239 -22.39 -6.37 4.58
C GLY A 239 -22.96 -7.61 3.87
N ASN A 240 -22.13 -8.37 3.13
CA ASN A 240 -22.53 -9.62 2.49
C ASN A 240 -22.48 -10.76 3.49
N ARG A 241 -23.48 -10.80 4.37
CA ARG A 241 -23.63 -11.86 5.39
C ARG A 241 -24.00 -13.19 4.72
N LEU A 242 -23.63 -14.29 5.37
CA LEU A 242 -23.82 -15.66 4.84
C LEU A 242 -25.28 -16.00 4.51
N ASP A 243 -26.24 -15.44 5.24
CA ASP A 243 -27.69 -15.58 5.00
C ASP A 243 -28.17 -14.82 3.74
N ALA A 244 -27.44 -13.79 3.33
CA ALA A 244 -27.69 -13.04 2.10
C ALA A 244 -26.94 -13.60 0.89
N LEU A 245 -25.92 -14.46 1.11
CA LEU A 245 -25.26 -15.23 0.06
C LEU A 245 -26.19 -16.35 -0.40
N LYS A 246 -27.16 -16.02 -1.26
CA LYS A 246 -27.96 -17.04 -1.94
C LYS A 246 -27.05 -17.88 -2.84
N PRO A 247 -27.28 -19.20 -2.98
CA PRO A 247 -26.57 -20.10 -3.92
C PRO A 247 -26.73 -19.76 -5.42
N GLY A 248 -27.09 -18.53 -5.78
CA GLY A 248 -27.33 -18.14 -7.16
C GLY A 248 -27.39 -16.64 -7.30
N HIS A 249 -26.22 -16.01 -7.48
CA HIS A 249 -26.06 -14.82 -8.31
C HIS A 249 -24.58 -14.65 -8.67
N ARG A 250 -24.24 -15.14 -9.88
CA ARG A 250 -22.97 -14.98 -10.63
C ARG A 250 -21.89 -16.07 -10.51
N TYR A 251 -22.27 -17.34 -10.60
CA TYR A 251 -21.64 -18.30 -11.51
C TYR A 251 -22.48 -19.57 -11.46
N GLU A 252 -22.64 -20.25 -12.57
CA GLU A 252 -23.02 -21.66 -12.52
C GLU A 252 -21.99 -22.35 -11.63
N TYR A 253 -22.47 -23.04 -10.60
CA TYR A 253 -21.67 -23.84 -9.69
C TYR A 253 -20.83 -24.83 -10.53
N SER A 254 -19.61 -24.44 -10.89
CA SER A 254 -18.60 -25.35 -11.39
C SER A 254 -18.07 -26.05 -10.14
N ASP A 255 -18.44 -27.32 -10.05
CA ASP A 255 -18.10 -28.29 -9.03
C ASP A 255 -16.58 -28.39 -8.80
N ASP A 256 -15.98 -27.43 -8.10
CA ASP A 256 -14.78 -27.65 -7.29
C ASP A 256 -15.24 -28.48 -6.08
N GLY A 257 -15.55 -29.76 -6.31
CA GLY A 257 -16.24 -30.66 -5.37
C GLY A 257 -15.54 -30.91 -4.03
N GLY A 258 -14.43 -30.20 -3.75
CA GLY A 258 -13.66 -30.18 -2.52
C GLY A 258 -14.34 -29.48 -1.33
N LYS A 259 -15.16 -28.45 -1.60
CA LYS A 259 -15.70 -27.56 -0.55
C LYS A 259 -16.95 -28.13 0.14
N LYS A 260 -17.03 -27.95 1.46
CA LYS A 260 -18.22 -28.24 2.27
C LYS A 260 -19.31 -27.18 2.09
N PHE A 261 -18.92 -25.92 1.91
CA PHE A 261 -19.86 -24.81 1.74
C PHE A 261 -19.44 -23.88 0.61
N HIS A 262 -20.43 -23.34 -0.12
CA HIS A 262 -20.21 -22.60 -1.36
C HIS A 262 -19.44 -21.29 -1.19
N ALA A 263 -19.50 -20.67 -0.01
CA ALA A 263 -18.77 -19.44 0.31
C ALA A 263 -17.37 -19.71 0.90
N ASP A 264 -16.98 -20.97 1.06
CA ASP A 264 -15.64 -21.32 1.49
C ASP A 264 -14.65 -20.99 0.38
N TRP A 265 -13.46 -20.53 0.77
CA TRP A 265 -12.42 -20.09 -0.14
C TRP A 265 -11.11 -20.79 0.20
N ALA A 266 -10.28 -20.99 -0.82
CA ALA A 266 -9.06 -21.78 -0.68
C ALA A 266 -8.01 -21.01 0.13
N LEU A 267 -7.43 -21.69 1.11
CA LEU A 267 -6.24 -21.28 1.83
C LEU A 267 -4.98 -21.85 1.16
N TRP A 268 -5.07 -23.09 0.67
CA TRP A 268 -4.00 -23.78 -0.06
C TRP A 268 -4.63 -24.62 -1.18
N LYS A 269 -4.16 -24.45 -2.41
CA LYS A 269 -4.60 -25.27 -3.56
C LYS A 269 -3.51 -26.27 -3.92
N LEU A 270 -3.87 -27.54 -4.08
CA LEU A 270 -2.91 -28.53 -4.58
C LEU A 270 -2.52 -28.21 -6.02
N ALA A 271 -1.27 -28.53 -6.36
CA ALA A 271 -0.68 -28.17 -7.65
C ALA A 271 -1.40 -28.83 -8.84
N GLY A 272 -1.92 -30.05 -8.67
CA GLY A 272 -2.50 -30.81 -9.78
C GLY A 272 -1.49 -30.98 -10.91
N THR A 273 -1.78 -30.38 -12.07
CA THR A 273 -0.88 -30.37 -13.24
C THR A 273 0.09 -29.19 -13.28
N ARG A 274 -0.01 -28.22 -12.34
CA ARG A 274 0.88 -27.06 -12.24
C ARG A 274 2.30 -27.51 -11.87
N THR A 275 3.29 -27.04 -12.62
CA THR A 275 4.71 -27.39 -12.40
C THR A 275 5.59 -26.21 -11.97
N GLN A 276 5.06 -24.98 -12.00
CA GLN A 276 5.78 -23.75 -11.67
C GLN A 276 5.10 -23.03 -10.52
N MET A 277 5.88 -22.32 -9.69
CA MET A 277 5.37 -21.61 -8.50
C MET A 277 4.55 -22.56 -7.61
N ILE A 278 5.20 -23.66 -7.22
CA ILE A 278 4.67 -24.66 -6.31
C ILE A 278 5.64 -24.80 -5.13
N TRP A 279 5.09 -25.08 -3.96
CA TRP A 279 5.83 -25.25 -2.72
C TRP A 279 5.33 -26.49 -1.98
N ASP A 280 6.21 -27.12 -1.21
CA ASP A 280 5.84 -28.23 -0.35
C ASP A 280 5.04 -27.72 0.87
N SER A 281 4.06 -28.51 1.29
CA SER A 281 3.27 -28.24 2.50
C SER A 281 2.85 -29.55 3.17
N PRO A 282 2.38 -29.52 4.43
CA PRO A 282 1.83 -30.68 5.11
C PRO A 282 0.66 -31.35 4.38
N TRP A 283 -0.04 -30.62 3.49
CA TRP A 283 -1.19 -31.12 2.74
C TRP A 283 -0.81 -31.58 1.32
N GLY A 284 0.46 -31.41 0.92
CA GLY A 284 0.97 -31.72 -0.41
C GLY A 284 1.48 -30.50 -1.17
N ALA A 285 2.21 -30.75 -2.26
CA ALA A 285 2.75 -29.69 -3.11
C ALA A 285 1.63 -28.84 -3.73
N GLY A 286 1.74 -27.52 -3.61
CA GLY A 286 0.67 -26.60 -3.99
C GLY A 286 1.08 -25.14 -3.96
N TYR A 287 0.09 -24.26 -3.90
CA TYR A 287 0.27 -22.81 -3.85
C TYR A 287 -0.79 -22.17 -2.94
N PRO A 288 -0.49 -21.02 -2.32
CA PRO A 288 -1.42 -20.37 -1.40
C PRO A 288 -2.65 -19.82 -2.13
N GLY A 289 -3.76 -19.78 -1.42
CA GLY A 289 -4.90 -18.95 -1.80
C GLY A 289 -4.59 -17.46 -1.63
N TRP A 290 -5.28 -16.60 -2.37
CA TRP A 290 -4.95 -15.17 -2.40
C TRP A 290 -5.07 -14.48 -1.02
N HIS A 291 -6.13 -14.76 -0.26
CA HIS A 291 -6.41 -13.99 0.96
C HIS A 291 -5.50 -14.34 2.16
N ILE A 292 -4.91 -15.55 2.18
CA ILE A 292 -4.00 -15.93 3.28
C ILE A 292 -2.67 -15.20 3.20
N GLU A 293 -2.25 -14.79 2.00
CA GLU A 293 -1.00 -14.05 1.78
C GLU A 293 -0.96 -12.75 2.59
N CYS A 294 -1.96 -11.88 2.36
CA CYS A 294 -2.02 -10.60 3.05
C CYS A 294 -2.23 -10.76 4.55
N SER A 295 -3.01 -11.76 4.96
CA SER A 295 -3.25 -12.04 6.38
C SER A 295 -1.96 -12.43 7.10
N ALA A 296 -1.21 -13.39 6.57
CA ALA A 296 0.05 -13.83 7.16
C ALA A 296 1.12 -12.72 7.17
N MET A 297 1.27 -11.99 6.06
CA MET A 297 2.25 -10.91 5.95
C MET A 297 1.94 -9.73 6.88
N SER A 298 0.67 -9.33 6.98
CA SER A 298 0.27 -8.19 7.82
C SER A 298 0.42 -8.51 9.30
N ILE A 299 0.02 -9.71 9.76
CA ILE A 299 0.16 -10.12 11.15
C ILE A 299 1.63 -10.16 11.58
N GLU A 300 2.51 -10.73 10.75
CA GLU A 300 3.94 -10.81 11.04
C GLU A 300 4.59 -9.42 11.10
N LEU A 301 4.38 -8.59 10.06
CA LEU A 301 5.11 -7.33 9.92
C LEU A 301 4.53 -6.19 10.75
N LEU A 302 3.27 -6.32 11.16
CA LEU A 302 2.60 -5.34 12.01
C LEU A 302 2.47 -5.80 13.46
N ASP A 303 3.17 -6.87 13.88
CA ASP A 303 3.16 -7.39 15.25
C ASP A 303 1.73 -7.67 15.76
N SER A 304 0.88 -8.22 14.90
CA SER A 304 -0.57 -8.45 15.14
C SER A 304 -1.41 -7.20 15.40
N HIS A 305 -0.89 -5.99 15.13
CA HIS A 305 -1.67 -4.75 15.10
C HIS A 305 -2.39 -4.59 13.76
N VAL A 306 -3.31 -5.53 13.47
CA VAL A 306 -4.11 -5.60 12.23
C VAL A 306 -5.60 -5.61 12.53
#